data_AF-A0A972JZ47-F1
#
_entry.id   AF-A0A972JZ47-F1
#
_cell.length_a   1.000
_cell.length_b   1.000
_cell.length_c   1.000
_cell.angle_alpha   90.00
_cell.angle_beta   90.00
_cell.angle_gamma   90.00
#
_symmetry.space_group_name_H-M   'P 1'
#
loop_
_entity.id
_entity.type
_entity.pdbx_description
1 polymer ?
#
loop_
_entity_poly.entity_id
_entity_poly.type
_entity_poly.pdbx_seq_one_letter_code
_entity_poly.pdbx_strand_id
1 'polypeptide(L)'
;MNTKEQYECYMKEHFTQINTYPFYIYHQVPSWIRFELGLPGLWKENKELYLNHVYKRSKTIFEEMNEPLDDIFLLVIKYGDLTNKNKYKKLKIFDKYLKDKELLKGLHVIKRLWAENEDEERQVTYSYILKCKVSDIRYTSLLKAISHVDFLIKPYVEQSCFFINTTKNYIFHMYDDRGLDVFSTNNQTLKGIYTKFSDWILDYDRKKIDEIFEEGLYGHEESNEEKSLRELKDQDKIRQLDTHIIKFETAHGIKHHFIADEKQKSDELTETIQKMGYDFNSKKLTDGNLVFTATKPCQLYQHQVSVQSGLMSLVAKKHRVLYEGWTL
;
A
#
# COMPACT_ATOMS: atom_id res chain seq x y z
N MET A 1 -22.90 13.91 23.46
CA MET A 1 -21.95 14.15 22.36
C MET A 1 -22.49 13.49 21.10
N ASN A 2 -22.76 14.26 20.04
CA ASN A 2 -23.24 13.71 18.76
C ASN A 2 -22.10 12.96 18.01
N THR A 3 -22.38 12.21 16.95
CA THR A 3 -21.38 11.38 16.25
C THR A 3 -20.20 12.20 15.75
N LYS A 4 -20.46 13.43 15.26
CA LYS A 4 -19.42 14.35 14.80
C LYS A 4 -18.45 14.69 15.93
N GLU A 5 -18.97 15.14 17.07
CA GLU A 5 -18.14 15.51 18.22
C GLU A 5 -17.35 14.31 18.76
N GLN A 6 -17.96 13.11 18.79
CA GLN A 6 -17.25 11.87 19.15
C GLN A 6 -16.07 11.59 18.23
N TYR A 7 -16.29 11.72 16.93
CA TYR A 7 -15.25 11.53 15.93
C TYR A 7 -14.15 12.59 16.02
N GLU A 8 -14.50 13.87 16.14
CA GLU A 8 -13.53 14.97 16.25
C GLU A 8 -12.68 14.86 17.53
N CYS A 9 -13.30 14.51 18.67
CA CYS A 9 -12.57 14.23 19.91
C CYS A 9 -11.60 13.06 19.75
N TYR A 10 -12.07 11.93 19.19
CA TYR A 10 -11.24 10.75 18.98
C TYR A 10 -10.05 11.02 18.05
N MET A 11 -10.28 11.70 16.92
CA MET A 11 -9.20 12.05 15.99
C MET A 11 -8.18 13.00 16.63
N LYS A 12 -8.64 13.98 17.42
CA LYS A 12 -7.76 14.91 18.14
C LYS A 12 -6.95 14.22 19.24
N GLU A 13 -7.51 13.21 19.90
CA GLU A 13 -6.84 12.49 20.98
C GLU A 13 -5.81 11.49 20.45
N HIS A 14 -6.18 10.71 19.41
CA HIS A 14 -5.35 9.61 18.93
C HIS A 14 -4.53 10.00 17.70
N PHE A 15 -5.12 10.68 16.72
CA PHE A 15 -4.50 10.92 15.41
C PHE A 15 -4.15 12.41 15.21
N THR A 16 -3.33 12.95 16.12
CA THR A 16 -2.95 14.38 16.12
C THR A 16 -2.22 14.83 14.85
N GLN A 17 -1.57 13.90 14.13
CA GLN A 17 -0.90 14.17 12.85
C GLN A 17 -1.81 13.98 11.62
N ILE A 18 -3.13 13.91 11.81
CA ILE A 18 -4.10 13.80 10.72
C ILE A 18 -5.07 14.97 10.79
N ASN A 19 -5.10 15.77 9.73
CA ASN A 19 -6.16 16.76 9.56
C ASN A 19 -7.47 16.03 9.30
N THR A 20 -8.50 16.38 10.06
CA THR A 20 -9.80 15.70 9.98
C THR A 20 -10.59 16.13 8.74
N TYR A 21 -10.45 17.39 8.30
CA TYR A 21 -11.19 17.95 7.16
C TYR A 21 -10.38 18.99 6.36
N PRO A 22 -10.10 18.77 5.07
CA PRO A 22 -10.19 17.46 4.40
C PRO A 22 -9.29 16.45 5.11
N PHE A 23 -9.64 15.17 5.02
CA PHE A 23 -8.81 14.12 5.58
C PHE A 23 -7.46 14.14 4.86
N TYR A 24 -6.42 14.53 5.58
CA TYR A 24 -5.07 14.62 5.06
C TYR A 24 -4.09 14.18 6.12
N ILE A 25 -3.13 13.37 5.72
CA ILE A 25 -2.12 12.81 6.60
C ILE A 25 -0.88 13.68 6.47
N TYR A 26 -0.46 14.31 7.57
CA TYR A 26 0.82 15.01 7.59
C TYR A 26 1.96 13.98 7.49
N HIS A 27 3.14 14.38 6.99
CA HIS A 27 4.31 13.52 6.76
C HIS A 27 4.91 12.87 8.04
N GLN A 28 4.18 12.77 9.15
CA GLN A 28 4.69 12.43 10.49
C GLN A 28 3.80 11.43 11.27
N VAL A 29 3.03 10.57 10.59
CA VAL A 29 2.35 9.49 11.33
C VAL A 29 3.41 8.52 11.87
N PRO A 30 3.39 8.22 13.19
CA PRO A 30 4.44 7.43 13.82
C PRO A 30 4.53 6.01 13.27
N SER A 31 3.40 5.42 12.89
CA SER A 31 3.33 4.03 12.43
C SER A 31 2.43 3.92 11.20
N TRP A 32 2.98 3.40 10.10
CA TRP A 32 2.17 3.08 8.93
C TRP A 32 2.78 1.95 8.11
N ILE A 33 1.93 1.26 7.36
CA ILE A 33 2.32 0.28 6.36
C ILE A 33 1.52 0.53 5.09
N ARG A 34 2.21 0.57 3.95
CA ARG A 34 1.60 0.51 2.63
C ARG A 34 1.78 -0.87 2.03
N PHE A 35 0.66 -1.52 1.74
CA PHE A 35 0.63 -2.81 1.05
C PHE A 35 0.36 -2.63 -0.44
N GLU A 36 1.08 -3.37 -1.27
CA GLU A 36 0.81 -3.55 -2.69
C GLU A 36 -0.25 -4.66 -2.85
N LEU A 37 -1.41 -4.30 -3.38
CA LEU A 37 -2.51 -5.23 -3.57
C LEU A 37 -2.45 -5.93 -4.93
N GLY A 38 -2.16 -5.17 -5.98
CA GLY A 38 -2.09 -5.64 -7.35
C GLY A 38 -0.67 -5.95 -7.79
N LEU A 39 -0.47 -7.06 -8.48
CA LEU A 39 0.85 -7.39 -9.06
C LEU A 39 1.14 -6.46 -10.25
N PRO A 40 2.28 -5.73 -10.27
CA PRO A 40 2.61 -4.81 -11.35
C PRO A 40 2.55 -5.46 -12.74
N GLY A 41 1.92 -4.79 -13.70
CA GLY A 41 1.79 -5.25 -15.08
C GLY A 41 0.79 -6.39 -15.33
N LEU A 42 0.44 -7.20 -14.31
CA LEU A 42 -0.44 -8.36 -14.47
C LEU A 42 -1.84 -8.00 -15.00
N TRP A 43 -2.35 -6.81 -14.68
CA TRP A 43 -3.65 -6.35 -15.18
C TRP A 43 -3.72 -6.24 -16.72
N LYS A 44 -2.58 -6.05 -17.40
CA LYS A 44 -2.48 -6.05 -18.87
C LYS A 44 -2.56 -7.44 -19.47
N GLU A 45 -2.13 -8.45 -18.71
CA GLU A 45 -2.09 -9.85 -19.14
C GLU A 45 -3.37 -10.58 -18.79
N ASN A 46 -3.81 -10.45 -17.54
CA ASN A 46 -5.02 -11.08 -17.03
C ASN A 46 -5.67 -10.22 -15.94
N LYS A 47 -6.63 -9.37 -16.36
CA LYS A 47 -7.38 -8.48 -15.47
C LYS A 47 -8.15 -9.24 -14.37
N GLU A 48 -8.70 -10.40 -14.68
CA GLU A 48 -9.48 -11.19 -13.70
C GLU A 48 -8.56 -11.75 -12.61
N LEU A 49 -7.42 -12.33 -13.00
CA LEU A 49 -6.43 -12.81 -12.06
C LEU A 49 -5.89 -11.67 -11.19
N TYR A 50 -5.56 -10.52 -11.80
CA TYR A 50 -5.15 -9.33 -11.08
C TYR A 50 -6.17 -8.90 -10.02
N LEU A 51 -7.45 -8.72 -10.40
CA LEU A 51 -8.51 -8.31 -9.47
C LEU A 51 -8.76 -9.36 -8.37
N ASN A 52 -8.62 -10.64 -8.68
CA ASN A 52 -8.70 -11.71 -7.69
C ASN A 52 -7.57 -11.62 -6.65
N HIS A 53 -6.34 -11.29 -7.07
CA HIS A 53 -5.22 -11.02 -6.17
C HIS A 53 -5.49 -9.82 -5.27
N VAL A 54 -5.93 -8.70 -5.85
CA VAL A 54 -6.29 -7.47 -5.13
C VAL A 54 -7.36 -7.74 -4.08
N TYR A 55 -8.43 -8.44 -4.46
CA TYR A 55 -9.52 -8.78 -3.54
C TYR A 55 -9.04 -9.72 -2.43
N LYS A 56 -8.23 -10.73 -2.76
CA LYS A 56 -7.69 -11.68 -1.77
C LYS A 56 -6.83 -10.95 -0.74
N ARG A 57 -5.86 -10.13 -1.16
CA ARG A 57 -4.96 -9.40 -0.25
C ARG A 57 -5.72 -8.42 0.62
N SER A 58 -6.55 -7.56 0.02
CA SER A 58 -7.32 -6.54 0.77
C SER A 58 -8.27 -7.17 1.78
N LYS A 59 -8.99 -8.23 1.40
CA LYS A 59 -9.87 -8.96 2.32
C LYS A 59 -9.08 -9.61 3.46
N THR A 60 -7.97 -10.28 3.15
CA THR A 60 -7.16 -11.01 4.14
C THR A 60 -6.60 -10.04 5.19
N ILE A 61 -6.05 -8.90 4.76
CA ILE A 61 -5.54 -7.87 5.69
C ILE A 61 -6.68 -7.29 6.53
N PHE A 62 -7.84 -7.02 5.92
CA PHE A 62 -8.98 -6.47 6.65
C PHE A 62 -9.49 -7.42 7.73
N GLU A 63 -9.64 -8.72 7.40
CA GLU A 63 -10.08 -9.75 8.35
C GLU A 63 -9.05 -10.05 9.45
N GLU A 64 -7.75 -9.92 9.16
CA GLU A 64 -6.70 -10.06 10.19
C GLU A 64 -6.78 -8.94 11.24
N MET A 65 -7.10 -7.72 10.80
CA MET A 65 -7.06 -6.53 11.66
C MET A 65 -8.35 -6.29 12.43
N ASN A 66 -9.50 -6.74 11.92
CA ASN A 66 -10.82 -6.39 12.46
C ASN A 66 -11.56 -7.60 13.03
N GLU A 67 -12.17 -7.43 14.21
CA GLU A 67 -13.20 -8.34 14.71
C GLU A 67 -14.61 -7.85 14.35
N PRO A 68 -15.62 -8.73 14.22
CA PRO A 68 -16.98 -8.32 13.87
C PRO A 68 -17.58 -7.27 14.82
N LEU A 69 -17.21 -7.31 16.11
CA LEU A 69 -17.75 -6.43 17.14
C LEU A 69 -16.94 -5.15 17.37
N ASP A 70 -15.80 -4.99 16.68
CA ASP A 70 -14.97 -3.79 16.77
C ASP A 70 -15.81 -2.55 16.42
N ASP A 71 -15.68 -1.51 17.24
CA ASP A 71 -16.29 -0.22 17.02
C ASP A 71 -15.45 0.60 16.03
N ILE A 72 -16.10 1.12 15.00
CA ILE A 72 -15.48 1.89 13.93
C ILE A 72 -16.22 3.20 13.68
N PHE A 73 -15.47 4.21 13.23
CA PHE A 73 -16.03 5.24 12.36
C PHE A 73 -15.79 4.84 10.90
N LEU A 74 -16.87 4.70 10.12
CA LEU A 74 -16.79 4.67 8.67
C LEU A 74 -16.84 6.12 8.17
N LEU A 75 -15.70 6.64 7.74
CA LEU A 75 -15.57 7.95 7.12
C LEU A 75 -15.56 7.77 5.60
N VAL A 76 -16.56 8.33 4.94
CA VAL A 76 -16.66 8.34 3.47
C VAL A 76 -16.48 9.78 2.99
N ILE A 77 -15.51 10.01 2.12
CA ILE A 77 -15.21 11.33 1.58
C ILE A 77 -15.58 11.36 0.11
N LYS A 78 -16.36 12.38 -0.25
CA LYS A 78 -16.65 12.72 -1.64
C LYS A 78 -16.06 14.09 -1.96
N TYR A 79 -15.14 14.10 -2.91
CA TYR A 79 -14.66 15.31 -3.57
C TYR A 79 -15.69 15.75 -4.62
N GLY A 80 -15.93 17.05 -4.74
CA GLY A 80 -16.89 17.60 -5.69
C GLY A 80 -16.52 18.99 -6.16
N ASP A 81 -17.07 19.35 -7.33
CA ASP A 81 -16.83 20.63 -7.98
C ASP A 81 -17.75 21.74 -7.46
N LEU A 82 -17.24 22.97 -7.37
CA LEU A 82 -18.01 24.16 -7.00
C LEU A 82 -19.21 24.41 -7.92
N THR A 83 -19.05 24.08 -9.20
CA THR A 83 -20.01 24.37 -10.27
C THR A 83 -21.24 23.48 -10.21
N ASN A 84 -21.13 22.32 -9.55
CA ASN A 84 -22.22 21.36 -9.44
C ASN A 84 -23.13 21.74 -8.26
N LYS A 85 -24.17 22.55 -8.54
CA LYS A 85 -25.29 22.90 -7.62
C LYS A 85 -26.11 21.69 -7.12
N ASN A 86 -25.65 20.47 -7.36
CA ASN A 86 -26.33 19.25 -6.96
C ASN A 86 -26.24 19.06 -5.44
N LYS A 87 -27.29 19.56 -4.78
CA LYS A 87 -27.80 19.24 -3.45
C LYS A 87 -27.30 17.89 -2.94
N TYR A 88 -26.91 17.85 -1.66
CA TYR A 88 -26.79 16.66 -0.82
C TYR A 88 -27.43 15.41 -1.46
N LYS A 89 -26.61 14.52 -2.02
CA LYS A 89 -27.08 13.21 -2.48
C LYS A 89 -26.75 12.22 -1.39
N LYS A 90 -27.77 11.69 -0.72
CA LYS A 90 -27.64 10.46 0.08
C LYS A 90 -26.80 9.47 -0.72
N LEU A 91 -25.59 9.17 -0.24
CA LEU A 91 -24.66 8.34 -1.00
C LEU A 91 -25.22 6.93 -1.07
N LYS A 92 -25.37 6.38 -2.29
CA LYS A 92 -25.79 4.99 -2.51
C LYS A 92 -24.86 3.97 -1.84
N ILE A 93 -23.66 4.40 -1.43
CA ILE A 93 -22.71 3.59 -0.67
C ILE A 93 -23.35 3.03 0.61
N PHE A 94 -24.02 3.87 1.40
CA PHE A 94 -24.66 3.44 2.63
C PHE A 94 -25.88 2.56 2.34
N ASP A 95 -26.62 2.84 1.27
CA ASP A 95 -27.74 1.99 0.85
C ASP A 95 -27.29 0.58 0.40
N LYS A 96 -26.10 0.45 -0.18
CA LYS A 96 -25.58 -0.84 -0.66
C LYS A 96 -24.80 -1.63 0.40
N TYR A 97 -23.96 -0.97 1.18
CA TYR A 97 -22.94 -1.64 1.98
C TYR A 97 -23.21 -1.60 3.49
N LEU A 98 -24.14 -0.78 3.97
CA LEU A 98 -24.60 -0.85 5.36
C LEU A 98 -25.72 -1.91 5.47
N LYS A 99 -25.60 -2.84 6.43
CA LYS A 99 -26.60 -3.90 6.65
C LYS A 99 -27.85 -3.36 7.36
N ASP A 100 -27.66 -2.60 8.44
CA ASP A 100 -28.75 -1.98 9.20
C ASP A 100 -28.93 -0.50 8.83
N LYS A 101 -30.10 -0.16 8.28
CA LYS A 101 -30.40 1.22 7.85
C LYS A 101 -30.77 2.14 9.00
N GLU A 102 -31.13 1.62 10.17
CA GLU A 102 -31.47 2.43 11.33
C GLU A 102 -30.26 3.24 11.83
N LEU A 103 -29.05 2.71 11.63
CA LEU A 103 -27.79 3.40 11.93
C LEU A 103 -27.62 4.72 11.16
N LEU A 104 -28.31 4.92 10.03
CA LEU A 104 -28.27 6.18 9.28
C LEU A 104 -28.87 7.36 10.05
N LYS A 105 -29.65 7.12 11.10
CA LYS A 105 -30.10 8.17 12.02
C LYS A 105 -28.92 8.85 12.73
N GLY A 106 -27.80 8.16 12.89
CA GLY A 106 -26.56 8.67 13.47
C GLY A 106 -25.54 9.20 12.45
N LEU A 107 -25.89 9.24 11.16
CA LEU A 107 -25.00 9.73 10.10
C LEU A 107 -24.84 11.25 10.20
N HIS A 108 -23.59 11.71 10.30
CA HIS A 108 -23.27 13.14 10.22
C HIS A 108 -22.57 13.47 8.91
N VAL A 109 -22.86 14.65 8.35
CA VAL A 109 -22.26 15.12 7.10
C VAL A 109 -21.68 16.51 7.29
N ILE A 110 -20.43 16.66 6.88
CA ILE A 110 -19.67 17.91 6.97
C ILE A 110 -19.24 18.33 5.58
N LYS A 111 -19.57 19.56 5.22
CA LYS A 111 -19.12 20.21 3.99
C LYS A 111 -17.97 21.15 4.31
N ARG A 112 -16.83 21.02 3.61
CA ARG A 112 -15.72 21.98 3.67
C ARG A 112 -15.35 22.48 2.27
N LEU A 113 -14.97 23.74 2.22
CA LEU A 113 -14.23 24.30 1.09
C LEU A 113 -12.76 24.07 1.35
N TRP A 114 -12.03 23.68 0.33
CA TRP A 114 -10.60 23.40 0.40
C TRP A 114 -9.94 23.87 -0.89
N ALA A 115 -8.78 24.50 -0.79
CA ALA A 115 -7.89 24.78 -1.92
C ALA A 115 -6.49 24.41 -1.45
N GLU A 116 -5.64 23.82 -2.31
CA GLU A 116 -4.26 23.54 -1.90
C GLU A 116 -3.49 24.84 -1.72
N ASN A 117 -3.76 25.85 -2.56
CA ASN A 117 -3.15 27.18 -2.53
C ASN A 117 -4.15 28.31 -2.79
N GLU A 118 -3.75 29.56 -2.54
CA GLU A 118 -4.62 30.75 -2.73
C GLU A 118 -5.06 30.96 -4.18
N ASP A 119 -4.25 30.51 -5.14
CA ASP A 119 -4.46 30.68 -6.58
C ASP A 119 -5.30 29.55 -7.22
N GLU A 120 -5.71 28.53 -6.45
CA GLU A 120 -6.45 27.38 -6.95
C GLU A 120 -7.97 27.49 -6.78
N GLU A 121 -8.70 26.87 -7.71
CA GLU A 121 -10.15 26.73 -7.56
C GLU A 121 -10.49 25.88 -6.33
N ARG A 122 -11.21 26.49 -5.38
CA ARG A 122 -11.62 25.81 -4.14
C ARG A 122 -12.44 24.56 -4.47
N GLN A 123 -11.98 23.38 -4.12
CA GLN A 123 -12.79 22.17 -4.18
C GLN A 123 -13.75 22.09 -2.97
N VAL A 124 -14.83 21.33 -3.14
CA VAL A 124 -15.76 21.03 -2.05
C VAL A 124 -15.54 19.58 -1.62
N THR A 125 -15.31 19.36 -0.33
CA THR A 125 -15.34 18.02 0.25
C THR A 125 -16.59 17.80 1.08
N TYR A 126 -17.20 16.63 0.93
CA TYR A 126 -18.28 16.14 1.79
C TYR A 126 -17.77 14.93 2.56
N SER A 127 -17.64 15.08 3.88
CA SER A 127 -17.25 14.02 4.80
C SER A 127 -18.48 13.44 5.48
N TYR A 128 -18.76 12.16 5.25
CA TYR A 128 -19.86 11.41 5.84
C TYR A 128 -19.29 10.53 6.94
N ILE A 129 -19.75 10.73 8.17
CA ILE A 129 -19.22 10.06 9.37
C ILE A 129 -20.33 9.21 9.96
N LEU A 130 -20.10 7.90 10.01
CA LEU A 130 -21.00 6.94 10.61
C LEU A 130 -20.27 6.15 11.69
N LYS A 131 -20.78 6.16 12.92
CA LYS A 131 -20.33 5.24 13.97
C LYS A 131 -21.12 3.94 13.86
N CYS A 132 -20.42 2.82 13.80
CA CYS A 132 -21.03 1.49 13.66
C CYS A 132 -20.02 0.41 14.06
N LYS A 133 -20.41 -0.86 13.95
CA LYS A 133 -19.52 -2.01 14.10
C LYS A 133 -19.07 -2.53 12.74
N VAL A 134 -17.94 -3.24 12.71
CA VAL A 134 -17.47 -3.93 11.49
C VAL A 134 -18.56 -4.87 10.95
N SER A 135 -19.28 -5.58 11.83
CA SER A 135 -20.38 -6.47 11.47
C SER A 135 -21.52 -5.78 10.74
N ASP A 136 -21.69 -4.47 10.90
CA ASP A 136 -22.77 -3.71 10.26
C ASP A 136 -22.46 -3.40 8.78
N ILE A 137 -21.21 -3.60 8.36
CA ILE A 137 -20.75 -3.29 7.00
C ILE A 137 -20.62 -4.58 6.19
N ARG A 138 -21.06 -4.54 4.92
CA ARG A 138 -20.74 -5.52 3.89
C ARG A 138 -19.33 -5.25 3.34
N TYR A 139 -18.32 -5.29 4.21
CA TYR A 139 -16.96 -4.83 3.91
C TYR A 139 -16.35 -5.58 2.72
N THR A 140 -16.59 -6.89 2.60
CA THR A 140 -16.12 -7.68 1.43
C THR A 140 -16.63 -7.12 0.11
N SER A 141 -17.91 -6.73 0.05
CA SER A 141 -18.51 -6.12 -1.14
C SER A 141 -18.01 -4.70 -1.37
N LEU A 142 -17.72 -3.95 -0.30
CA LEU A 142 -17.19 -2.59 -0.37
C LEU A 142 -15.74 -2.59 -0.88
N LEU A 143 -14.85 -3.41 -0.31
CA LEU A 143 -13.46 -3.55 -0.77
C LEU A 143 -13.39 -3.99 -2.24
N LYS A 144 -14.24 -4.95 -2.64
CA LYS A 144 -14.34 -5.34 -4.04
C LYS A 144 -14.77 -4.18 -4.94
N ALA A 145 -15.76 -3.39 -4.53
CA ALA A 145 -16.18 -2.23 -5.30
C ALA A 145 -15.12 -1.11 -5.35
N ILE A 146 -14.28 -0.95 -4.32
CA ILE A 146 -13.15 -0.02 -4.37
C ILE A 146 -12.15 -0.49 -5.44
N SER A 147 -11.79 -1.78 -5.46
CA SER A 147 -10.87 -2.34 -6.47
C SER A 147 -11.34 -2.25 -7.93
N HIS A 148 -12.62 -1.95 -8.14
CA HIS A 148 -13.19 -1.85 -9.48
C HIS A 148 -13.11 -0.43 -10.08
N VAL A 149 -12.74 0.59 -9.30
CA VAL A 149 -12.85 2.00 -9.70
C VAL A 149 -12.02 2.32 -10.95
N ASP A 150 -10.74 1.94 -10.98
CA ASP A 150 -9.83 2.21 -12.09
C ASP A 150 -10.15 1.37 -13.34
N PHE A 151 -10.93 0.30 -13.18
CA PHE A 151 -11.40 -0.54 -14.28
C PHE A 151 -12.84 -0.25 -14.72
N LEU A 152 -13.52 0.70 -14.07
CA LEU A 152 -14.93 1.06 -14.31
C LEU A 152 -15.90 -0.14 -14.27
N ILE A 153 -15.60 -1.16 -13.45
CA ILE A 153 -16.41 -2.37 -13.32
C ILE A 153 -17.53 -2.14 -12.31
N LYS A 154 -18.80 -2.36 -12.68
CA LYS A 154 -19.89 -2.21 -11.72
C LYS A 154 -20.05 -3.44 -10.82
N PRO A 155 -20.36 -3.28 -9.52
CA PRO A 155 -20.39 -2.01 -8.79
C PRO A 155 -18.97 -1.52 -8.49
N TYR A 156 -18.75 -0.20 -8.58
CA TYR A 156 -17.54 0.45 -8.09
C TYR A 156 -17.87 1.57 -7.07
N VAL A 157 -16.88 2.02 -6.30
CA VAL A 157 -16.97 3.13 -5.35
C VAL A 157 -15.86 4.14 -5.64
N GLU A 158 -16.22 5.36 -6.05
CA GLU A 158 -15.29 6.48 -6.30
C GLU A 158 -14.97 7.29 -5.03
N GLN A 159 -15.67 7.03 -3.93
CA GLN A 159 -15.46 7.76 -2.68
C GLN A 159 -14.32 7.13 -1.89
N SER A 160 -13.46 7.94 -1.29
CA SER A 160 -12.47 7.46 -0.32
C SER A 160 -13.18 6.95 0.93
N CYS A 161 -12.87 5.73 1.34
CA CYS A 161 -13.51 5.06 2.46
C CYS A 161 -12.46 4.69 3.50
N PHE A 162 -12.51 5.34 4.66
CA PHE A 162 -11.64 5.07 5.79
C PHE A 162 -12.39 4.29 6.85
N PHE A 163 -11.84 3.16 7.26
CA PHE A 163 -12.30 2.40 8.41
C PHE A 163 -11.42 2.77 9.59
N ILE A 164 -11.94 3.58 10.50
CA ILE A 164 -11.22 4.09 11.66
C ILE A 164 -11.63 3.21 12.84
N ASN A 165 -10.79 2.23 13.18
CA ASN A 165 -11.06 1.29 14.26
C ASN A 165 -10.71 1.93 15.61
N THR A 166 -11.75 2.20 16.41
CA THR A 166 -11.65 2.83 17.72
C THR A 166 -11.41 1.83 18.84
N THR A 167 -11.59 0.52 18.58
CA THR A 167 -11.27 -0.55 19.52
C THR A 167 -9.76 -0.80 19.56
N LYS A 168 -9.09 -0.73 18.40
CA LYS A 168 -7.68 -1.10 18.21
C LYS A 168 -6.78 0.07 17.79
N ASN A 169 -7.31 1.29 17.67
CA ASN A 169 -6.58 2.52 17.37
C ASN A 169 -5.75 2.47 16.07
N TYR A 170 -6.41 2.17 14.94
CA TYR A 170 -5.81 2.29 13.62
C TYR A 170 -6.81 2.81 12.57
N ILE A 171 -6.28 3.26 11.44
CA ILE A 171 -7.05 3.66 10.26
C ILE A 171 -6.65 2.76 9.11
N PHE A 172 -7.64 2.11 8.49
CA PHE A 172 -7.47 1.30 7.29
C PHE A 172 -8.05 2.04 6.10
N HIS A 173 -7.26 2.17 5.03
CA HIS A 173 -7.64 2.87 3.81
C HIS A 173 -7.13 2.13 2.56
N MET A 174 -8.03 1.43 1.89
CA MET A 174 -7.83 0.97 0.52
C MET A 174 -8.32 2.08 -0.40
N TYR A 175 -7.43 2.68 -1.18
CA TYR A 175 -7.77 3.81 -2.06
C TYR A 175 -8.17 3.36 -3.47
N ASP A 176 -7.52 2.32 -4.01
CA ASP A 176 -7.83 1.71 -5.30
C ASP A 176 -7.38 0.24 -5.32
N ASP A 177 -7.24 -0.35 -6.50
CA ASP A 177 -6.76 -1.71 -6.71
C ASP A 177 -5.24 -1.90 -6.51
N ARG A 178 -4.47 -0.82 -6.47
CA ARG A 178 -3.00 -0.86 -6.40
C ARG A 178 -2.52 -0.96 -4.97
N GLY A 179 -3.13 -0.23 -4.04
CA GLY A 179 -2.62 -0.18 -2.67
C GLY A 179 -3.62 0.07 -1.55
N LEU A 180 -3.12 -0.22 -0.35
CA LEU A 180 -3.84 -0.16 0.91
C LEU A 180 -2.90 0.32 1.99
N ASP A 181 -3.29 1.40 2.66
CA ASP A 181 -2.53 1.99 3.75
C ASP A 181 -3.20 1.67 5.09
N VAL A 182 -2.39 1.30 6.08
CA VAL A 182 -2.82 1.18 7.48
C VAL A 182 -1.98 2.10 8.33
N PHE A 183 -2.64 2.96 9.11
CA PHE A 183 -2.01 3.93 10.01
C PHE A 183 -2.35 3.59 11.45
N SER A 184 -1.39 3.69 12.36
CA SER A 184 -1.65 3.59 13.79
C SER A 184 -0.82 4.61 14.56
N THR A 185 -1.23 4.85 15.79
CA THR A 185 -0.51 5.66 16.77
C THR A 185 0.56 4.85 17.49
N ASN A 186 0.56 3.52 17.32
CA ASN A 186 1.44 2.59 18.01
C ASN A 186 1.95 1.51 17.03
N ASN A 187 3.28 1.37 16.93
CA ASN A 187 3.93 0.35 16.11
C ASN A 187 3.48 -1.06 16.48
N GLN A 188 3.23 -1.33 17.77
CA GLN A 188 2.80 -2.65 18.24
C GLN A 188 1.47 -3.10 17.64
N THR A 189 0.54 -2.17 17.38
CA THR A 189 -0.74 -2.45 16.73
C THR A 189 -0.54 -3.03 15.32
N LEU A 190 0.48 -2.55 14.60
CA LEU A 190 0.76 -2.95 13.23
C LEU A 190 1.79 -4.08 13.13
N LYS A 191 2.43 -4.46 14.26
CA LYS A 191 3.54 -5.40 14.25
C LYS A 191 3.15 -6.77 13.70
N GLY A 192 1.98 -7.28 14.09
CA GLY A 192 1.47 -8.57 13.62
C GLY A 192 1.33 -8.61 12.10
N ILE A 193 0.71 -7.59 11.49
CA ILE A 193 0.53 -7.53 10.04
C ILE A 193 1.82 -7.20 9.28
N TYR A 194 2.74 -6.43 9.86
CA TYR A 194 4.07 -6.21 9.30
C TYR A 194 4.81 -7.53 9.11
N THR A 195 4.84 -8.38 10.15
CA THR A 195 5.53 -9.67 10.09
C THR A 195 4.79 -10.66 9.20
N LYS A 196 3.45 -10.76 9.32
CA LYS A 196 2.64 -11.76 8.62
C LYS A 196 2.53 -11.52 7.11
N PHE A 197 2.50 -10.26 6.69
CA PHE A 197 2.29 -9.85 5.30
C PHE A 197 3.45 -9.02 4.77
N SER A 198 4.68 -9.27 5.27
CA SER A 198 5.89 -8.54 4.90
C SER A 198 6.16 -8.58 3.38
N ASP A 199 5.79 -9.70 2.74
CA ASP A 199 5.92 -9.95 1.31
C ASP A 199 4.96 -9.11 0.45
N TRP A 200 3.94 -8.49 1.07
CA TRP A 200 2.97 -7.62 0.39
C TRP A 200 3.26 -6.14 0.62
N ILE A 201 4.31 -5.78 1.37
CA ILE A 201 4.72 -4.39 1.54
C ILE A 201 5.20 -3.82 0.20
N LEU A 202 4.76 -2.62 -0.15
CA LEU A 202 5.20 -1.94 -1.38
C LEU A 202 6.70 -1.67 -1.32
N ASP A 203 7.45 -2.15 -2.30
CA ASP A 203 8.92 -2.04 -2.36
C ASP A 203 9.40 -0.58 -2.23
N TYR A 204 8.68 0.37 -2.84
CA TYR A 204 9.01 1.80 -2.75
C TYR A 204 9.10 2.32 -1.31
N ASP A 205 8.18 1.86 -0.45
CA ASP A 205 8.06 2.29 0.93
C ASP A 205 8.75 1.31 1.91
N ARG A 206 9.23 0.16 1.43
CA ARG A 206 9.79 -0.92 2.23
C ARG A 206 10.86 -0.45 3.20
N LYS A 207 11.84 0.31 2.72
CA LYS A 207 12.94 0.81 3.55
C LYS A 207 12.43 1.71 4.69
N LYS A 208 11.51 2.63 4.42
CA LYS A 208 10.93 3.51 5.46
C LYS A 208 10.10 2.74 6.47
N ILE A 209 9.36 1.73 6.01
CA ILE A 209 8.55 0.88 6.88
C ILE A 209 9.46 0.02 7.78
N ASP A 210 10.51 -0.57 7.22
CA ASP A 210 11.53 -1.32 7.98
C ASP A 210 12.19 -0.46 9.06
N GLU A 211 12.42 0.84 8.81
CA GLU A 211 12.90 1.79 9.81
C GLU A 211 11.92 2.00 10.98
N ILE A 212 10.61 2.07 10.71
CA ILE A 212 9.58 2.22 11.74
C ILE A 212 9.57 1.02 12.70
N PHE A 213 9.80 -0.19 12.18
CA PHE A 213 9.75 -1.43 12.96
C PHE A 213 11.12 -1.90 13.46
N GLU A 214 12.19 -1.16 13.16
CA GLU A 214 13.59 -1.51 13.48
C GLU A 214 13.96 -2.93 13.03
N GLU A 215 13.43 -3.36 11.88
CA GLU A 215 13.57 -4.71 11.34
C GLU A 215 13.87 -4.67 9.82
N GLY A 216 14.10 -5.84 9.21
CA GLY A 216 14.36 -5.90 7.77
C GLY A 216 15.64 -5.15 7.38
N LEU A 217 15.52 -4.09 6.60
CA LEU A 217 16.64 -3.25 6.12
C LEU A 217 17.01 -2.08 7.07
N TYR A 218 16.53 -2.10 8.30
CA TYR A 218 16.86 -1.12 9.33
C TYR A 218 18.37 -0.85 9.44
N GLY A 219 18.76 0.44 9.46
CA GLY A 219 20.14 0.87 9.63
C GLY A 219 21.05 0.69 8.39
N HIS A 220 20.54 0.15 7.28
CA HIS A 220 21.29 0.01 6.03
C HIS A 220 20.91 1.08 5.02
N GLU A 221 21.89 1.87 4.59
CA GLU A 221 21.70 2.94 3.60
C GLU A 221 22.63 2.79 2.40
N GLU A 222 22.23 3.43 1.31
CA GLU A 222 23.04 3.63 0.11
C GLU A 222 23.59 5.05 0.09
N SER A 223 24.89 5.20 -0.17
CA SER A 223 25.49 6.51 -0.38
C SER A 223 24.96 7.13 -1.68
N ASN A 224 25.08 8.45 -1.79
CA ASN A 224 24.65 9.15 -3.01
C ASN A 224 25.42 8.66 -4.24
N GLU A 225 26.70 8.32 -4.09
CA GLU A 225 27.55 7.80 -5.16
C GLU A 225 27.13 6.38 -5.58
N GLU A 226 26.91 5.49 -4.61
CA GLU A 226 26.42 4.13 -4.88
C GLU A 226 25.08 4.15 -5.60
N LYS A 227 24.14 4.98 -5.11
CA LYS A 227 22.83 5.19 -5.71
C LYS A 227 22.92 5.70 -7.13
N SER A 228 23.71 6.74 -7.36
CA SER A 228 23.87 7.35 -8.69
C SER A 228 24.46 6.36 -9.68
N LEU A 229 25.47 5.59 -9.26
CA LEU A 229 26.10 4.58 -10.12
C LEU A 229 25.13 3.45 -10.47
N ARG A 230 24.34 2.99 -9.49
CA ARG A 230 23.32 1.95 -9.71
C ARG A 230 22.22 2.44 -10.65
N GLU A 231 21.68 3.64 -10.42
CA GLU A 231 20.64 4.23 -11.25
C GLU A 231 21.09 4.44 -12.70
N LEU A 232 22.35 4.85 -12.91
CA LEU A 232 22.95 4.96 -14.25
C LEU A 232 23.04 3.60 -14.93
N LYS A 233 23.51 2.56 -14.22
CA LYS A 233 23.57 1.18 -14.75
C LYS A 233 22.19 0.65 -15.12
N ASP A 234 21.17 0.91 -14.28
CA ASP A 234 19.80 0.51 -14.57
C ASP A 234 19.27 1.21 -15.83
N GLN A 235 19.55 2.51 -15.95
CA GLN A 235 19.14 3.31 -17.11
C GLN A 235 19.78 2.81 -18.40
N ASP A 236 21.08 2.51 -18.37
CA ASP A 236 21.79 2.01 -19.54
C ASP A 236 21.31 0.61 -19.95
N LYS A 237 21.01 -0.27 -18.98
CA LYS A 237 20.40 -1.58 -19.27
C LYS A 237 19.03 -1.44 -19.91
N ILE A 238 18.16 -0.57 -19.38
CA ILE A 238 16.81 -0.35 -19.93
C ILE A 238 16.89 0.22 -21.36
N ARG A 239 17.81 1.15 -21.63
CA ARG A 239 18.02 1.71 -22.98
C ARG A 239 18.44 0.67 -24.02
N GLN A 240 19.09 -0.41 -23.60
CA GLN A 240 19.54 -1.48 -24.48
C GLN A 240 18.45 -2.50 -24.80
N LEU A 241 17.30 -2.45 -24.13
CA LEU A 241 16.18 -3.35 -24.38
C LEU A 241 15.47 -3.01 -25.69
N ASP A 242 15.19 -4.03 -26.51
CA ASP A 242 14.41 -3.84 -27.73
C ASP A 242 12.91 -3.70 -27.42
N THR A 243 12.42 -2.48 -27.56
CA THR A 243 11.02 -2.12 -27.31
C THR A 243 10.04 -2.69 -28.34
N HIS A 244 10.52 -3.21 -29.47
CA HIS A 244 9.66 -3.93 -30.43
C HIS A 244 9.30 -5.33 -29.94
N ILE A 245 10.15 -5.91 -29.10
CA ILE A 245 9.98 -7.26 -28.53
C ILE A 245 9.39 -7.17 -27.12
N ILE A 246 9.84 -6.17 -26.34
CA ILE A 246 9.55 -6.06 -24.91
C ILE A 246 8.55 -4.94 -24.66
N LYS A 247 7.39 -5.29 -24.09
CA LYS A 247 6.35 -4.34 -23.67
C LYS A 247 6.59 -3.91 -22.23
N PHE A 248 7.03 -2.68 -22.02
CA PHE A 248 7.47 -2.23 -20.69
C PHE A 248 6.34 -2.18 -19.66
N GLU A 249 5.09 -2.08 -20.14
CA GLU A 249 3.89 -2.01 -19.32
C GLU A 249 3.36 -3.36 -18.81
N THR A 250 3.91 -4.49 -19.29
CA THR A 250 3.54 -5.84 -18.82
C THR A 250 4.44 -6.28 -17.65
N ALA A 251 4.11 -7.40 -17.01
CA ALA A 251 4.90 -7.92 -15.92
C ALA A 251 6.16 -8.63 -16.46
N HIS A 252 7.33 -8.28 -15.91
CA HIS A 252 8.60 -8.94 -16.23
C HIS A 252 9.24 -9.48 -14.95
N GLY A 253 9.73 -10.71 -15.00
CA GLY A 253 10.41 -11.34 -13.87
C GLY A 253 11.88 -10.93 -13.80
N ILE A 254 12.16 -9.73 -13.29
CA ILE A 254 13.53 -9.22 -13.16
C ILE A 254 14.32 -10.13 -12.22
N LYS A 255 15.44 -10.65 -12.70
CA LYS A 255 16.35 -11.54 -11.97
C LYS A 255 17.53 -10.76 -11.42
N HIS A 256 17.59 -10.61 -10.11
CA HIS A 256 18.69 -9.97 -9.39
C HIS A 256 19.72 -11.01 -8.97
N HIS A 257 20.99 -10.77 -9.28
CA HIS A 257 22.07 -11.74 -9.11
C HIS A 257 22.99 -11.39 -7.95
N PHE A 258 23.31 -12.40 -7.14
CA PHE A 258 24.21 -12.27 -5.99
C PHE A 258 25.29 -13.35 -6.00
N ILE A 259 26.48 -13.01 -5.50
CA ILE A 259 27.57 -13.96 -5.25
C ILE A 259 27.91 -13.96 -3.76
N ALA A 260 28.02 -15.16 -3.16
CA ALA A 260 28.55 -15.33 -1.81
C ALA A 260 29.54 -16.50 -1.70
N ASP A 261 30.50 -16.33 -0.81
CA ASP A 261 31.59 -17.30 -0.58
C ASP A 261 31.22 -18.42 0.41
N GLU A 262 30.11 -18.27 1.16
CA GLU A 262 29.77 -19.15 2.27
C GLU A 262 28.30 -19.61 2.26
N LYS A 263 28.08 -20.88 2.62
CA LYS A 263 26.74 -21.48 2.69
C LYS A 263 25.88 -20.89 3.82
N GLN A 264 26.48 -20.46 4.93
CA GLN A 264 25.75 -19.93 6.09
C GLN A 264 25.09 -18.56 5.80
N LYS A 265 25.67 -17.77 4.89
CA LYS A 265 25.06 -16.53 4.38
C LYS A 265 23.80 -16.77 3.53
N SER A 266 23.52 -18.01 3.12
CA SER A 266 22.40 -18.35 2.24
C SER A 266 21.05 -18.28 2.95
N ASP A 267 20.94 -18.78 4.17
CA ASP A 267 19.62 -19.00 4.80
C ASP A 267 18.98 -17.68 5.24
N GLU A 268 19.75 -16.80 5.91
CA GLU A 268 19.28 -15.46 6.33
C GLU A 268 19.00 -14.54 5.14
N LEU A 269 19.81 -14.66 4.07
CA LEU A 269 19.60 -13.96 2.80
C LEU A 269 18.29 -14.42 2.15
N THR A 270 18.08 -15.74 2.07
CA THR A 270 16.85 -16.34 1.52
C THR A 270 15.63 -15.85 2.27
N GLU A 271 15.65 -15.91 3.61
CA GLU A 271 14.53 -15.46 4.44
C GLU A 271 14.24 -13.97 4.24
N THR A 272 15.28 -13.13 4.16
CA THR A 272 15.12 -11.69 3.91
C THR A 272 14.44 -11.42 2.56
N ILE A 273 14.91 -12.07 1.50
CA ILE A 273 14.41 -11.91 0.14
C ILE A 273 12.95 -12.40 0.03
N GLN A 274 12.65 -13.56 0.63
CA GLN A 274 11.29 -14.10 0.65
C GLN A 274 10.32 -13.23 1.44
N LYS A 275 10.75 -12.65 2.57
CA LYS A 275 9.97 -11.65 3.34
C LYS A 275 9.73 -10.35 2.56
N MET A 276 10.44 -10.10 1.47
CA MET A 276 10.20 -8.96 0.57
C MET A 276 9.34 -9.35 -0.64
N GLY A 277 8.87 -10.60 -0.70
CA GLY A 277 8.02 -11.10 -1.78
C GLY A 277 8.75 -11.44 -3.07
N TYR A 278 10.06 -11.73 -2.98
CA TYR A 278 10.87 -12.20 -4.10
C TYR A 278 11.02 -13.72 -4.03
N ASP A 279 10.87 -14.37 -5.18
CA ASP A 279 11.26 -15.77 -5.37
C ASP A 279 12.78 -15.88 -5.31
N PHE A 280 13.31 -16.93 -4.67
CA PHE A 280 14.74 -17.11 -4.47
C PHE A 280 15.21 -18.46 -5.00
N ASN A 281 16.29 -18.45 -5.78
CA ASN A 281 16.95 -19.64 -6.30
C ASN A 281 18.45 -19.59 -6.01
N SER A 282 19.08 -20.75 -5.78
CA SER A 282 20.52 -20.85 -5.56
C SER A 282 21.16 -21.90 -6.46
N LYS A 283 22.39 -21.65 -6.90
CA LYS A 283 23.20 -22.58 -7.67
C LYS A 283 24.66 -22.51 -7.21
N LYS A 284 25.28 -23.67 -7.01
CA LYS A 284 26.71 -23.77 -6.70
C LYS A 284 27.55 -23.74 -7.98
N LEU A 285 28.58 -22.91 -7.99
CA LEU A 285 29.58 -22.87 -9.06
C LEU A 285 30.71 -23.87 -8.79
N THR A 286 31.45 -24.20 -9.86
CA THR A 286 32.58 -25.12 -9.85
C THR A 286 33.79 -24.63 -9.05
N ASP A 287 33.92 -23.31 -8.86
CA ASP A 287 34.98 -22.66 -8.08
C ASP A 287 34.69 -22.63 -6.56
N GLY A 288 33.50 -23.09 -6.14
CA GLY A 288 33.06 -23.11 -4.74
C GLY A 288 32.09 -21.99 -4.37
N ASN A 289 31.97 -20.94 -5.20
CA ASN A 289 31.08 -19.82 -4.95
C ASN A 289 29.60 -20.21 -5.14
N LEU A 290 28.72 -19.53 -4.41
CA LEU A 290 27.28 -19.67 -4.55
C LEU A 290 26.71 -18.47 -5.30
N VAL A 291 25.99 -18.74 -6.39
CA VAL A 291 25.22 -17.74 -7.12
C VAL A 291 23.76 -17.84 -6.70
N PHE A 292 23.17 -16.71 -6.38
CA PHE A 292 21.77 -16.61 -6.01
C PHE A 292 21.03 -15.69 -6.96
N THR A 293 19.76 -16.01 -7.19
CA THR A 293 18.87 -15.18 -7.99
C THR A 293 17.61 -14.88 -7.21
N ALA A 294 17.30 -13.59 -7.04
CA ALA A 294 16.01 -13.12 -6.54
C ALA A 294 15.14 -12.64 -7.70
N THR A 295 13.85 -12.96 -7.71
CA THR A 295 12.95 -12.58 -8.81
C THR A 295 11.63 -12.08 -8.28
N LYS A 296 11.19 -10.92 -8.78
CA LYS A 296 9.87 -10.37 -8.50
C LYS A 296 9.32 -9.69 -9.76
N PRO A 297 8.02 -9.88 -10.08
CA PRO A 297 7.41 -9.19 -11.20
C PRO A 297 7.52 -7.67 -11.07
N CYS A 298 7.88 -7.01 -12.17
CA CYS A 298 8.03 -5.57 -12.24
C CYS A 298 7.73 -5.09 -13.67
N GLN A 299 7.19 -3.88 -13.81
CA GLN A 299 7.17 -3.20 -15.10
C GLN A 299 8.53 -2.52 -15.35
N LEU A 300 8.91 -2.33 -16.61
CA LEU A 300 10.27 -1.88 -16.96
C LEU A 300 10.43 -0.36 -17.03
N TYR A 301 9.71 0.37 -16.18
CA TYR A 301 9.94 1.79 -16.01
C TYR A 301 11.14 2.02 -15.09
N GLN A 302 12.02 2.96 -15.46
CA GLN A 302 13.26 3.28 -14.74
C GLN A 302 13.09 3.34 -13.22
N HIS A 303 12.05 4.04 -12.77
CA HIS A 303 11.77 4.21 -11.35
C HIS A 303 11.50 2.87 -10.64
N GLN A 304 10.69 1.99 -11.23
CA GLN A 304 10.34 0.71 -10.59
C GLN A 304 11.52 -0.26 -10.55
N VAL A 305 12.29 -0.32 -11.64
CA VAL A 305 13.52 -1.13 -11.69
C VAL A 305 14.54 -0.62 -10.66
N SER A 306 14.73 0.71 -10.56
CA SER A 306 15.63 1.31 -9.58
C SER A 306 15.20 1.04 -8.14
N VAL A 307 13.89 1.01 -7.85
CA VAL A 307 13.39 0.63 -6.53
C VAL A 307 13.81 -0.79 -6.18
N GLN A 308 13.57 -1.77 -7.07
CA GLN A 308 13.96 -3.16 -6.81
C GLN A 308 15.48 -3.33 -6.72
N SER A 309 16.24 -2.72 -7.63
CA SER A 309 17.70 -2.82 -7.64
C SER A 309 18.32 -2.16 -6.39
N GLY A 310 17.75 -1.06 -5.92
CA GLY A 310 18.16 -0.37 -4.69
C GLY A 310 17.91 -1.22 -3.45
N LEU A 311 16.74 -1.85 -3.35
CA LEU A 311 16.45 -2.80 -2.28
C LEU A 311 17.44 -3.97 -2.30
N MET A 312 17.74 -4.55 -3.46
CA MET A 312 18.70 -5.65 -3.58
C MET A 312 20.14 -5.24 -3.24
N SER A 313 20.53 -4.01 -3.58
CA SER A 313 21.80 -3.39 -3.14
C SER A 313 21.90 -3.34 -1.60
N LEU A 314 20.83 -2.90 -0.93
CA LEU A 314 20.77 -2.87 0.54
C LEU A 314 20.77 -4.26 1.17
N VAL A 315 20.05 -5.23 0.59
CA VAL A 315 20.08 -6.64 1.01
C VAL A 315 21.51 -7.17 0.93
N ALA A 316 22.23 -6.89 -0.16
CA ALA A 316 23.61 -7.33 -0.33
C ALA A 316 24.56 -6.76 0.73
N LYS A 317 24.40 -5.48 1.06
CA LYS A 317 25.14 -4.84 2.15
C LYS A 317 24.86 -5.46 3.51
N LYS A 318 23.58 -5.67 3.84
CA LYS A 318 23.16 -6.28 5.10
C LYS A 318 23.82 -7.64 5.31
N HIS A 319 23.79 -8.48 4.27
CA HIS A 319 24.28 -9.86 4.32
C HIS A 319 25.76 -10.02 3.94
N ARG A 320 26.46 -8.93 3.60
CA ARG A 320 27.87 -8.93 3.16
C ARG A 320 28.10 -9.92 2.01
N VAL A 321 27.26 -9.79 0.98
CA VAL A 321 27.34 -10.53 -0.30
C VAL A 321 27.50 -9.53 -1.44
N LEU A 322 27.98 -9.99 -2.60
CA LEU A 322 28.11 -9.15 -3.78
C LEU A 322 26.79 -9.12 -4.57
N TYR A 323 26.30 -7.94 -4.91
CA TYR A 323 25.19 -7.76 -5.85
C TYR A 323 25.74 -7.38 -7.24
N GLU A 324 25.48 -8.22 -8.25
CA GLU A 324 26.00 -8.03 -9.61
C GLU A 324 25.04 -7.23 -10.51
N GLY A 325 23.86 -6.86 -10.00
CA GLY A 325 22.80 -6.22 -10.76
C GLY A 325 21.73 -7.21 -11.19
N TRP A 326 20.95 -6.83 -12.21
CA TRP A 326 19.81 -7.62 -12.68
C TRP A 326 19.85 -7.94 -14.18
N THR A 327 19.06 -8.94 -14.58
CA THR A 327 18.74 -9.31 -15.97
C THR A 327 17.24 -9.55 -16.13
N LEU A 328 16.75 -9.60 -17.38
CA LEU A 328 15.42 -10.12 -17.71
C LEU A 328 15.40 -11.64 -17.77
#